data_AF-A0A1S8M7W1-F1
#
_entry.id   AF-A0A1S8M7W1-F1
#
_cell.length_a   1.000
_cell.length_b   1.000
_cell.length_c   1.000
_cell.angle_alpha   90.00
_cell.angle_beta   90.00
_cell.angle_gamma   90.00
#
_symmetry.space_group_name_H-M   'P 1'
#
loop_
_entity.id
_entity.type
_entity.pdbx_description
1 polymer ?
#
loop_
_entity_poly.entity_id
_entity_poly.type
_entity_poly.pdbx_seq_one_letter_code
_entity_poly.pdbx_strand_id
1 'polypeptide(L)'
;MIVKKISFATPLETLKDIKDDNIDVFVELEDGYSYTIVVATEQNLITQMNNSRKDFIEAGCPFVIVKELRKNIIKDAVQSYAEGNAYWLKLNHLSSEFDIGVLDEMIEKINKDNN
;
A
#
# COMPACT_ATOMS: atom_id res chain seq x y z
N MET A 1 -11.85 -9.04 5.22
CA MET A 1 -11.35 -8.81 6.57
C MET A 1 -11.95 -7.50 7.06
N ILE A 2 -12.30 -7.38 8.34
CA ILE A 2 -12.95 -6.18 8.87
C ILE A 2 -11.86 -5.22 9.34
N VAL A 3 -11.89 -3.99 8.81
CA VAL A 3 -11.03 -2.91 9.25
C VAL A 3 -11.59 -2.35 10.56
N LYS A 4 -10.80 -2.46 11.63
CA LYS A 4 -11.13 -1.97 12.96
C LYS A 4 -10.82 -0.48 13.09
N LYS A 5 -9.66 -0.05 12.60
CA LYS A 5 -9.18 1.32 12.73
C LYS A 5 -8.28 1.72 11.58
N ILE A 6 -8.42 2.99 11.18
CA ILE A 6 -7.52 3.66 10.24
C ILE A 6 -7.00 4.92 10.92
N SER A 7 -5.69 5.09 10.92
CA SER A 7 -5.00 6.31 11.38
C SER A 7 -3.92 6.73 10.40
N PHE A 8 -3.51 7.99 10.50
CA PHE A 8 -2.58 8.63 9.56
C PHE A 8 -1.34 9.08 10.32
N ALA A 9 -0.16 8.97 9.72
CA ALA A 9 1.08 9.48 10.33
C ALA A 9 1.05 11.00 10.55
N THR A 10 0.34 11.71 9.68
CA THR A 10 0.13 13.15 9.74
C THR A 10 -1.37 13.46 9.64
N PRO A 11 -1.93 14.45 10.37
CA PRO A 11 -3.32 14.85 10.20
C PRO A 11 -3.59 15.32 8.76
N LEU A 12 -4.61 14.77 8.10
CA LEU A 12 -4.93 15.08 6.70
C LEU A 12 -5.20 16.57 6.47
N GLU A 13 -5.72 17.28 7.48
CA GLU A 13 -6.02 18.71 7.44
C GLU A 13 -4.76 19.58 7.33
N THR A 14 -3.57 19.01 7.58
CA THR A 14 -2.29 19.72 7.50
C THR A 14 -1.55 19.49 6.19
N LEU A 15 -2.08 18.64 5.31
CA LEU A 15 -1.52 18.40 3.99
C LEU A 15 -1.63 19.66 3.13
N LYS A 16 -0.52 20.03 2.49
CA LYS A 16 -0.45 21.24 1.64
C LYS A 16 -1.11 21.02 0.29
N ASP A 17 -0.94 19.83 -0.28
CA ASP A 17 -1.52 19.47 -1.57
C ASP A 17 -2.14 18.08 -1.51
N ILE A 18 -3.46 18.00 -1.45
CA ILE A 18 -4.17 16.72 -1.41
C ILE A 18 -4.16 15.99 -2.75
N LYS A 19 -3.65 16.60 -3.83
CA LYS A 19 -3.63 16.04 -5.19
C LYS A 19 -2.24 15.60 -5.63
N ASP A 20 -1.18 16.13 -5.04
CA ASP A 20 0.23 15.85 -5.39
C ASP A 20 1.06 15.53 -4.13
N ASP A 21 0.63 14.54 -3.37
CA ASP A 21 1.32 14.08 -2.17
C ASP A 21 1.08 12.58 -1.91
N ASN A 22 1.78 12.05 -0.90
CA ASN A 22 1.54 10.72 -0.34
C ASN A 22 1.51 10.76 1.20
N ILE A 23 0.99 9.71 1.81
CA ILE A 23 0.89 9.61 3.27
C ILE A 23 0.92 8.17 3.76
N ASP A 24 1.59 7.96 4.89
CA ASP A 24 1.54 6.70 5.63
C ASP A 24 0.20 6.53 6.34
N VAL A 25 -0.43 5.39 6.11
CA VAL A 25 -1.71 5.00 6.70
C VAL A 25 -1.53 3.71 7.47
N PHE A 26 -1.92 3.74 8.74
CA PHE A 26 -1.94 2.60 9.63
C PHE A 26 -3.33 1.97 9.61
N VAL A 27 -3.38 0.67 9.34
CA VAL A 27 -4.60 -0.12 9.24
C VAL A 27 -4.56 -1.21 10.29
N GLU A 28 -5.50 -1.18 11.23
CA GLU A 28 -5.71 -2.24 12.23
C GLU A 28 -6.94 -3.04 11.81
N LEU A 29 -6.82 -4.37 11.81
CA LEU A 29 -7.90 -5.29 11.52
C LEU A 29 -8.46 -5.92 12.80
N GLU A 30 -9.69 -6.44 12.73
CA GLU A 30 -10.34 -7.10 13.88
C GLU A 30 -9.64 -8.39 14.33
N ASP A 31 -8.87 -9.04 13.46
CA ASP A 31 -8.09 -10.24 13.78
C ASP A 31 -6.74 -9.93 14.48
N GLY A 32 -6.48 -8.67 14.79
CA GLY A 32 -5.30 -8.20 15.50
C GLY A 32 -4.10 -7.89 14.61
N TYR A 33 -4.16 -8.17 13.30
CA TYR A 33 -3.09 -7.77 12.39
C TYR A 33 -3.13 -6.26 12.13
N SER A 34 -1.95 -5.67 12.00
CA SER A 34 -1.77 -4.26 11.67
C SER A 34 -0.82 -4.11 10.50
N TYR A 35 -1.13 -3.18 9.60
CA TYR A 35 -0.33 -2.89 8.41
C TYR A 35 -0.07 -1.40 8.29
N THR A 36 1.10 -1.06 7.77
CA THR A 36 1.42 0.29 7.31
C THR A 36 1.44 0.26 5.79
N ILE A 37 0.66 1.12 5.17
CA ILE A 37 0.62 1.28 3.71
C ILE A 37 0.92 2.74 3.36
N VAL A 38 1.54 2.95 2.20
CA VAL A 38 1.72 4.29 1.64
C VAL A 38 0.60 4.55 0.65
N VAL A 39 -0.21 5.58 0.92
CA VAL A 39 -1.25 6.03 0.00
C VAL A 39 -0.73 7.22 -0.79
N ALA A 40 -0.69 7.10 -2.12
CA ALA A 40 -0.19 8.14 -3.01
C ALA A 40 -1.25 8.57 -4.01
N THR A 41 -1.12 9.80 -4.47
CA THR A 41 -1.91 10.33 -5.59
C THR A 41 -1.22 10.05 -6.92
N GLU A 42 -1.98 9.99 -8.01
CA GLU A 42 -1.41 9.79 -9.36
C GLU A 42 -0.41 10.90 -9.73
N GLN A 43 -0.72 12.16 -9.37
CA GLN A 43 0.17 13.28 -9.64
C GLN A 43 1.47 13.18 -8.82
N ASN A 44 1.40 12.67 -7.58
CA ASN A 44 2.59 12.40 -6.78
C ASN A 44 3.55 11.43 -7.46
N LEU A 45 3.03 10.40 -8.13
CA LEU A 45 3.87 9.47 -8.88
C LEU A 45 4.54 10.18 -10.07
N ILE A 46 3.80 11.02 -10.81
CA ILE A 46 4.36 11.81 -11.92
C ILE A 46 5.44 12.78 -11.39
N THR A 47 5.19 13.45 -10.27
CA THR A 47 6.14 14.37 -9.63
C THR A 47 7.42 13.63 -9.19
N GLN A 48 7.31 12.43 -8.63
CA GLN A 48 8.46 11.59 -8.29
C GLN A 48 9.27 11.15 -9.52
N MET A 49 8.60 10.77 -10.62
CA MET A 49 9.25 10.46 -11.91
C MET A 49 10.05 11.66 -12.43
N ASN A 50 9.43 12.85 -12.43
CA ASN A 50 10.10 14.09 -12.85
C ASN A 50 11.30 14.45 -11.96
N ASN A 51 11.16 14.31 -10.63
CA ASN A 51 12.22 14.60 -9.67
C ASN A 51 13.41 13.66 -9.83
N SER A 52 13.14 12.38 -10.07
CA SER A 52 14.17 11.36 -10.31
C SER A 52 14.73 11.38 -11.74
N ARG A 53 14.12 12.15 -12.65
CA ARG A 53 14.42 12.20 -14.09
C ARG A 53 14.32 10.83 -14.76
N LYS A 54 13.28 10.08 -14.41
CA LYS A 54 12.99 8.74 -14.93
C LYS A 54 11.54 8.67 -15.40
N ASP A 55 11.29 7.87 -16.43
CA ASP A 55 9.94 7.61 -16.94
C ASP A 55 9.21 6.49 -16.17
N PHE A 56 9.74 6.10 -15.00
CA PHE A 56 9.20 5.05 -14.13
C PHE A 56 9.52 5.33 -12.65
N ILE A 57 8.72 4.74 -11.75
CA ILE A 57 9.01 4.71 -10.31
C ILE A 57 9.88 3.51 -10.01
N GLU A 58 10.94 3.72 -9.22
CA GLU A 58 11.82 2.63 -8.78
C GLU A 58 11.06 1.56 -7.99
N ALA A 59 11.54 0.33 -8.06
CA ALA A 59 10.96 -0.78 -7.32
C ALA A 59 11.03 -0.52 -5.81
N GLY A 60 9.94 -0.82 -5.10
CA GLY A 60 9.81 -0.63 -3.67
C GLY A 60 8.46 -1.14 -3.15
N CYS A 61 8.11 -0.75 -1.93
CA CYS A 61 6.80 -1.09 -1.35
C CYS A 61 5.66 -0.58 -2.26
N PRO A 62 4.65 -1.39 -2.57
CA PRO A 62 3.55 -0.95 -3.43
C PRO A 62 2.79 0.22 -2.82
N PHE A 63 2.44 1.19 -3.66
CA PHE A 63 1.53 2.27 -3.28
C PHE A 63 0.07 1.81 -3.37
N VAL A 64 -0.77 2.32 -2.47
CA VAL A 64 -2.21 2.39 -2.70
C VAL A 64 -2.50 3.71 -3.41
N ILE A 65 -3.00 3.64 -4.64
CA ILE A 65 -3.16 4.82 -5.49
C ILE A 65 -4.59 5.35 -5.38
N VAL A 66 -4.72 6.63 -5.03
CA VAL A 66 -6.02 7.31 -4.90
C VAL A 66 -6.04 8.60 -5.72
N LYS A 67 -7.24 9.11 -6.02
CA LYS A 67 -7.38 10.38 -6.75
C LYS A 67 -6.97 11.60 -5.95
N GLU A 68 -7.30 11.62 -4.65
CA GLU A 68 -6.95 12.70 -3.72
C GLU A 68 -6.79 12.13 -2.31
N LEU A 69 -5.92 12.72 -1.48
CA LEU A 69 -5.71 12.36 -0.08
C LEU A 69 -6.84 12.86 0.83
N ARG A 70 -8.06 12.36 0.59
CA ARG A 70 -9.24 12.64 1.42
C ARG A 70 -9.61 11.44 2.27
N LYS A 71 -10.05 11.71 3.50
CA LYS A 71 -10.39 10.68 4.48
C LYS A 71 -11.37 9.63 3.95
N ASN A 72 -12.44 10.03 3.26
CA ASN A 72 -13.42 9.09 2.72
C ASN A 72 -12.81 8.22 1.60
N ILE A 73 -12.07 8.83 0.67
CA ILE A 73 -11.43 8.12 -0.45
C ILE A 73 -10.41 7.10 0.07
N ILE A 74 -9.57 7.51 1.03
CA ILE A 74 -8.58 6.61 1.64
C ILE A 74 -9.28 5.47 2.38
N LYS A 75 -10.34 5.76 3.14
CA LYS A 75 -11.13 4.72 3.83
C LYS A 75 -11.73 3.71 2.87
N ASP A 76 -12.34 4.17 1.79
CA ASP A 76 -12.95 3.29 0.78
C ASP A 76 -11.88 2.40 0.11
N ALA A 77 -10.71 2.98 -0.20
CA ALA A 77 -9.58 2.22 -0.73
C ALA A 77 -9.07 1.17 0.25
N VAL A 78 -8.83 1.53 1.53
CA VAL A 78 -8.38 0.59 2.56
C VAL A 78 -9.40 -0.53 2.77
N GLN A 79 -10.70 -0.20 2.77
CA GLN A 79 -11.75 -1.20 2.93
C GLN A 79 -11.74 -2.21 1.78
N SER A 80 -11.56 -1.75 0.54
CA SER A 80 -11.42 -2.61 -0.63
C SER A 80 -10.17 -3.49 -0.55
N TYR A 81 -9.03 -2.95 -0.12
CA TYR A 81 -7.79 -3.74 0.08
C TYR A 81 -7.91 -4.78 1.20
N ALA A 82 -8.81 -4.57 2.17
CA ALA A 82 -9.11 -5.52 3.23
C ALA A 82 -10.07 -6.66 2.79
N GLU A 83 -10.72 -6.55 1.63
CA GLU A 83 -11.54 -7.63 1.05
C GLU A 83 -10.68 -8.88 0.76
N GLY A 84 -11.33 -10.02 0.47
CA GLY A 84 -10.60 -11.25 0.14
C GLY A 84 -9.60 -11.69 1.22
N ASN A 85 -9.99 -11.61 2.49
CA ASN A 85 -9.12 -11.91 3.64
C ASN A 85 -7.85 -11.04 3.73
N ALA A 86 -7.95 -9.76 3.36
CA ALA A 86 -6.86 -8.78 3.38
C ALA A 86 -5.65 -9.21 2.56
N TYR A 87 -5.87 -9.95 1.47
CA TYR A 87 -4.80 -10.45 0.61
C TYR A 87 -3.85 -9.32 0.16
N TRP A 88 -4.39 -8.20 -0.31
CA TRP A 88 -3.59 -7.09 -0.81
C TRP A 88 -2.84 -6.34 0.29
N LEU A 89 -3.40 -6.22 1.50
CA LEU A 89 -2.69 -5.65 2.64
C LEU A 89 -1.53 -6.57 3.09
N LYS A 90 -1.75 -7.89 3.12
CA LYS A 90 -0.71 -8.88 3.40
C LYS A 90 0.40 -8.82 2.36
N LEU A 91 0.05 -8.82 1.07
CA LEU A 91 1.04 -8.72 0.00
C LEU A 91 1.85 -7.42 0.08
N ASN A 92 1.20 -6.30 0.37
CA ASN A 92 1.87 -5.02 0.56
C ASN A 92 2.89 -5.08 1.69
N HIS A 93 2.47 -5.57 2.87
CA HIS A 93 3.37 -5.74 4.01
C HIS A 93 4.53 -6.68 3.70
N LEU A 94 4.26 -7.82 3.07
CA LEU A 94 5.27 -8.82 2.77
C LEU A 94 6.30 -8.37 1.73
N SER A 95 5.96 -7.38 0.89
CA SER A 95 6.89 -6.82 -0.09
C SER A 95 8.14 -6.17 0.52
N SER A 96 8.10 -5.77 1.78
CA SER A 96 9.25 -5.25 2.53
C SER A 96 9.95 -6.29 3.40
N GLU A 97 9.31 -7.43 3.67
CA GLU A 97 9.76 -8.41 4.67
C GLU A 97 10.41 -9.66 4.05
N PHE A 98 10.06 -10.01 2.81
CA PHE A 98 10.60 -11.21 2.18
C PHE A 98 12.01 -11.00 1.63
N ASP A 99 12.94 -11.85 2.05
CA ASP A 99 14.19 -12.04 1.34
C ASP A 99 14.00 -12.91 0.09
N ILE A 100 14.99 -12.88 -0.80
CA ILE A 100 14.94 -13.60 -2.08
C ILE A 100 14.84 -15.13 -1.91
N GLY A 101 15.42 -15.70 -0.85
CA GLY A 101 15.37 -17.14 -0.60
C GLY A 101 13.95 -17.60 -0.24
N VAL A 102 13.26 -16.84 0.60
CA VAL A 102 11.84 -17.09 0.92
C VAL A 102 10.96 -17.03 -0.34
N LEU A 103 11.22 -16.05 -1.22
CA LEU A 103 10.50 -15.93 -2.49
C LEU A 103 10.75 -17.12 -3.41
N ASP A 104 12.00 -17.54 -3.57
CA ASP A 104 12.39 -18.67 -4.40
C ASP A 104 11.71 -19.97 -3.91
N GLU A 105 11.69 -20.23 -2.60
CA GLU A 105 11.00 -21.39 -2.02
C GLU A 105 9.49 -21.38 -2.29
N MET A 106 8.84 -20.22 -2.19
CA MET A 106 7.41 -20.09 -2.50
C MET A 106 7.12 -20.35 -3.98
N ILE A 107 7.95 -19.82 -4.88
CA ILE A 107 7.83 -20.05 -6.33
C ILE A 107 8.00 -21.53 -6.66
N GLU A 108 9.02 -22.18 -6.09
CA GLU A 108 9.23 -23.62 -6.28
C GLU A 108 8.03 -24.44 -5.82
N LYS A 109 7.47 -24.12 -4.66
CA LYS A 109 6.31 -24.82 -4.11
C LYS A 109 5.10 -24.70 -5.05
N ILE A 110 4.78 -23.49 -5.50
CA ILE A 110 3.67 -23.25 -6.43
C ILE A 110 3.88 -24.00 -7.75
N ASN A 111 5.11 -24.01 -8.28
CA ASN A 111 5.42 -24.72 -9.53
C ASN A 111 5.33 -26.24 -9.39
N LYS A 112 5.63 -26.79 -8.20
CA LYS A 112 5.45 -28.22 -7.90
C LYS A 112 3.98 -28.60 -7.78
N ASP A 113 3.16 -27.74 -7.18
CA ASP A 113 1.72 -27.99 -6.99
C ASP A 113 0.90 -27.89 -8.31
N ASN A 114 1.48 -27.29 -9.36
CA ASN A 114 0.86 -27.11 -10.69
C ASN A 114 1.27 -28.15 -11.74
N ASN A 115 2.14 -29.13 -11.40
CA ASN A 115 2.58 -30.24 -12.27
C ASN A 115 2.08 -31.58 -11.72
#